data_AF-A0A3M6TQB9-F1
#
_entry.id   AF-A0A3M6TQB9-F1
#
_cell.length_a   1.000
_cell.length_b   1.000
_cell.length_c   1.000
_cell.angle_alpha   90.00
_cell.angle_beta   90.00
_cell.angle_gamma   90.00
#
_symmetry.space_group_name_H-M   'P 1'
#
loop_
_entity.id
_entity.type
_entity.pdbx_description
1 polymer ?
#
loop_
_entity_poly.entity_id
_entity_poly.type
_entity_poly.pdbx_seq_one_letter_code
_entity_poly.pdbx_strand_id
1 'polypeptide(L)'
;MRGYQHFIEEKVSNLRVILSALLPRKLEAFPLHLVYTRKKIRLVEEYANEIEQLNASEPSSLENAVNLTSTLVRKASTADSKVNILVSFEKLEVFAMNYASLHLTPQNGSEREISIEQKELGMSVMRVSADHKSGVVFPSHANTFNESFIQEEKGAITLSASMFNQDRYVVCALYKNAADLMPEGANNVNNRKKSTIRTRIISCTVKPEVRGNFEEDVVINLTNTKDNLTATQTSCVFWNFSIRYEGLISDDHKFALTLVTYIGLSLSLIGETITILVYLVLMNLKSSQSHIRLNLVMCLVIAQLVFMTGIQATQMKTLCAIVAITINYFYLVAFAWMVTEGVMLYLKVVKVFNVDTSTKIFYALAWGVPTLVVASALGITVILDGSTDNSMRDDVCWFAFSSGFMWAFVGSVLLACL
;
A
#
# COMPACT_ATOMS: atom_id res chain seq x y z
N MET A 1 56.10 10.58 -16.86
CA MET A 1 54.72 10.86 -17.31
C MET A 1 54.02 9.64 -17.94
N ARG A 2 54.67 8.80 -18.78
CA ARG A 2 54.05 7.58 -19.35
C ARG A 2 53.57 6.52 -18.34
N GLY A 3 54.26 6.33 -17.21
CA GLY A 3 53.85 5.35 -16.18
C GLY A 3 52.62 5.76 -15.35
N TYR A 4 52.32 7.06 -15.27
CA TYR A 4 51.14 7.56 -14.55
C TYR A 4 49.87 7.36 -15.39
N GLN A 5 49.98 7.52 -16.71
CA GLN A 5 48.86 7.34 -17.66
C GLN A 5 48.42 5.86 -17.74
N HIS A 6 49.37 4.92 -17.71
CA HIS A 6 49.08 3.49 -17.73
C HIS A 6 48.40 3.00 -16.43
N PHE A 7 48.77 3.58 -15.28
CA PHE A 7 48.13 3.29 -13.98
C PHE A 7 46.72 3.87 -13.88
N ILE A 8 46.46 5.02 -14.53
CA ILE A 8 45.12 5.61 -14.62
C ILE A 8 44.22 4.77 -15.53
N GLU A 9 44.70 4.31 -16.69
CA GLU A 9 43.87 3.48 -17.59
C GLU A 9 43.54 2.10 -17.00
N GLU A 10 44.47 1.47 -16.31
CA GLU A 10 44.23 0.19 -15.62
C GLU A 10 43.20 0.34 -14.46
N LYS A 11 43.23 1.47 -13.74
CA LYS A 11 42.24 1.78 -12.70
C LYS A 11 40.88 2.21 -13.26
N VAL A 12 40.84 2.92 -14.39
CA VAL A 12 39.58 3.33 -15.06
C VAL A 12 38.87 2.12 -15.69
N SER A 13 39.61 1.14 -16.18
CA SER A 13 39.05 -0.14 -16.65
C SER A 13 38.41 -0.92 -15.51
N ASN A 14 39.10 -1.06 -14.38
CA ASN A 14 38.53 -1.66 -13.16
C ASN A 14 37.32 -0.88 -12.62
N LEU A 15 37.31 0.45 -12.77
CA LEU A 15 36.18 1.30 -12.38
C LEU A 15 34.94 1.06 -13.25
N ARG A 16 35.09 0.85 -14.57
CA ARG A 16 33.96 0.50 -15.44
C ARG A 16 33.35 -0.87 -15.08
N VAL A 17 34.19 -1.83 -14.71
CA VAL A 17 33.75 -3.17 -14.25
C VAL A 17 33.02 -3.09 -12.90
N ILE A 18 33.49 -2.25 -11.98
CA ILE A 18 32.84 -2.04 -10.68
C ILE A 18 31.52 -1.25 -10.82
N LEU A 19 31.48 -0.21 -11.66
CA LEU A 19 30.26 0.59 -11.90
C LEU A 19 29.15 -0.25 -12.56
N SER A 20 29.51 -1.13 -13.49
CA SER A 20 28.58 -2.07 -14.13
C SER A 20 28.18 -3.25 -13.24
N ALA A 21 28.98 -3.58 -12.21
CA ALA A 21 28.63 -4.57 -11.20
C ALA A 21 27.78 -3.99 -10.05
N LEU A 22 27.90 -2.69 -9.77
CA LEU A 22 27.16 -1.99 -8.70
C LEU A 22 25.85 -1.36 -9.17
N LEU A 23 25.64 -1.15 -10.46
CA LEU A 23 24.33 -0.78 -11.02
C LEU A 23 23.46 -2.05 -11.11
N PRO A 24 22.46 -2.24 -10.23
CA PRO A 24 21.58 -3.39 -10.35
C PRO A 24 20.81 -3.29 -11.67
N ARG A 25 20.78 -4.37 -12.46
CA ARG A 25 19.89 -4.50 -13.66
C ARG A 25 18.42 -4.12 -13.40
N LYS A 26 18.00 -4.05 -12.13
CA LYS A 26 16.70 -3.52 -11.70
C LYS A 26 16.48 -2.03 -12.03
N LEU A 27 17.53 -1.21 -12.24
CA LEU A 27 17.36 0.20 -12.62
C LEU A 27 16.75 0.36 -14.03
N GLU A 28 17.01 -0.57 -14.95
CA GLU A 28 16.47 -0.55 -16.32
C GLU A 28 15.01 -1.07 -16.37
N ALA A 29 14.63 -1.98 -15.47
CA ALA A 29 13.25 -2.47 -15.34
C ALA A 29 12.34 -1.51 -14.54
N PHE A 30 12.93 -0.55 -13.83
CA PHE A 30 12.27 0.43 -12.98
C PHE A 30 11.28 1.37 -13.70
N PRO A 31 11.61 1.98 -14.87
CA PRO A 31 10.66 2.80 -15.60
C PRO A 31 9.44 2.01 -16.09
N LEU A 32 9.60 0.72 -16.44
CA LEU A 32 8.52 -0.14 -16.90
C LEU A 32 7.53 -0.51 -15.77
N HIS A 33 8.05 -0.81 -14.58
CA HIS A 33 7.20 -1.10 -13.42
C HIS A 33 6.41 0.14 -12.97
N LEU A 34 7.04 1.33 -12.94
CA LEU A 34 6.39 2.60 -12.61
C LEU A 34 5.30 2.99 -13.62
N VAL A 35 5.55 2.80 -14.93
CA VAL A 35 4.57 3.05 -15.99
C VAL A 35 3.38 2.09 -15.89
N TYR A 36 3.63 0.83 -15.50
CA TYR A 36 2.60 -0.19 -15.38
C TYR A 36 1.69 0.01 -14.15
N THR A 37 2.25 0.35 -12.98
CA THR A 37 1.45 0.72 -11.80
C THR A 37 0.63 1.99 -12.04
N ARG A 38 1.18 2.97 -12.77
CA ARG A 38 0.49 4.23 -13.13
C ARG A 38 -0.78 4.00 -13.96
N LYS A 39 -0.81 2.99 -14.84
CA LYS A 39 -2.01 2.67 -15.64
C LYS A 39 -3.17 2.10 -14.81
N LYS A 40 -2.88 1.30 -13.78
CA LYS A 40 -3.91 0.64 -12.95
C LYS A 40 -4.59 1.60 -11.99
N ILE A 41 -3.78 2.44 -11.34
CA ILE A 41 -4.22 3.45 -10.36
C ILE A 41 -5.14 4.48 -11.02
N ARG A 42 -4.77 4.95 -12.21
CA ARG A 42 -5.52 5.95 -12.96
C ARG A 42 -6.98 5.54 -13.23
N LEU A 43 -7.24 4.24 -13.44
CA LEU A 43 -8.59 3.73 -13.75
C LEU A 43 -9.57 3.89 -12.57
N VAL A 44 -9.11 3.61 -11.34
CA VAL A 44 -9.95 3.71 -10.14
C VAL A 44 -10.08 5.16 -9.68
N GLU A 45 -9.03 5.96 -9.83
CA GLU A 45 -9.02 7.40 -9.50
C GLU A 45 -9.90 8.21 -10.48
N GLU A 46 -9.85 7.91 -11.78
CA GLU A 46 -10.74 8.50 -12.79
C GLU A 46 -12.21 8.23 -12.45
N TYR A 47 -12.55 6.98 -12.10
CA TYR A 47 -13.88 6.63 -11.62
C TYR A 47 -14.28 7.38 -10.34
N ALA A 48 -13.39 7.46 -9.35
CA ALA A 48 -13.68 8.11 -8.08
C ALA A 48 -13.99 9.60 -8.27
N ASN A 49 -13.25 10.27 -9.16
CA ASN A 49 -13.52 11.66 -9.51
C ASN A 49 -14.83 11.83 -10.28
N GLU A 50 -15.12 10.93 -11.23
CA GLU A 50 -16.35 10.99 -12.03
C GLU A 50 -17.60 10.76 -11.17
N ILE A 51 -17.60 9.78 -10.25
CA ILE A 51 -18.77 9.50 -9.40
C ILE A 51 -19.01 10.60 -8.36
N GLU A 52 -17.96 11.27 -7.88
CA GLU A 52 -18.08 12.40 -6.94
C GLU A 52 -18.64 13.66 -7.60
N GLN A 53 -18.51 13.81 -8.92
CA GLN A 53 -19.08 14.92 -9.67
C GLN A 53 -20.58 14.74 -9.95
N LEU A 54 -21.13 13.53 -9.79
CA LEU A 54 -22.55 13.29 -10.01
C LEU A 54 -23.39 13.95 -8.91
N ASN A 55 -24.47 14.62 -9.32
CA ASN A 55 -25.41 15.21 -8.40
C ASN A 55 -26.55 14.23 -8.09
N ALA A 56 -26.62 13.73 -6.85
CA ALA A 56 -27.66 12.80 -6.41
C ALA A 56 -29.09 13.39 -6.48
N SER A 57 -29.24 14.72 -6.63
CA SER A 57 -30.53 15.39 -6.76
C SER A 57 -31.16 15.22 -8.15
N GLU A 58 -30.38 14.88 -9.17
CA GLU A 58 -30.88 14.71 -10.54
C GLU A 58 -31.44 13.29 -10.75
N PRO A 59 -32.64 13.14 -11.37
CA PRO A 59 -33.27 11.82 -11.55
C PRO A 59 -32.43 10.81 -12.33
N SER A 60 -31.68 11.24 -13.36
CA SER A 60 -30.84 10.38 -14.21
C SER A 60 -29.49 10.01 -13.58
N SER A 61 -29.11 10.62 -12.46
CA SER A 61 -27.78 10.42 -11.88
C SER A 61 -27.54 9.01 -11.36
N LEU A 62 -28.59 8.33 -10.89
CA LEU A 62 -28.44 6.94 -10.46
C LEU A 62 -28.10 6.02 -11.63
N GLU A 63 -28.76 6.18 -12.78
CA GLU A 63 -28.46 5.42 -13.99
C GLU A 63 -27.05 5.71 -14.51
N ASN A 64 -26.63 6.98 -14.49
CA ASN A 64 -25.29 7.39 -14.84
C ASN A 64 -24.23 6.73 -13.93
N ALA A 65 -24.46 6.72 -12.61
CA ALA A 65 -23.55 6.10 -11.65
C ALA A 65 -23.44 4.57 -11.86
N VAL A 66 -24.56 3.90 -12.14
CA VAL A 66 -24.57 2.46 -12.43
C VAL A 66 -23.85 2.16 -13.76
N ASN A 67 -24.10 2.94 -14.82
CA ASN A 67 -23.42 2.79 -16.11
C ASN A 67 -21.89 3.02 -16.00
N LEU A 68 -21.50 4.07 -15.29
CA LEU A 68 -20.09 4.36 -14.99
C LEU A 68 -19.42 3.18 -14.28
N THR A 69 -20.08 2.61 -13.29
CA THR A 69 -19.59 1.44 -12.53
C THR A 69 -19.54 0.18 -13.40
N SER A 70 -20.54 -0.06 -14.25
CA SER A 70 -20.54 -1.17 -15.21
C SER A 70 -19.34 -1.07 -16.16
N THR A 71 -19.05 0.14 -16.65
CA THR A 71 -17.89 0.42 -17.50
C THR A 71 -16.57 0.17 -16.76
N LEU A 72 -16.46 0.57 -15.49
CA LEU A 72 -15.30 0.27 -14.65
C LEU A 72 -15.09 -1.24 -14.51
N VAL A 73 -16.14 -1.99 -14.15
CA VAL A 73 -16.10 -3.46 -14.00
C VAL A 73 -15.64 -4.12 -15.30
N ARG A 74 -16.18 -3.69 -16.43
CA ARG A 74 -15.79 -4.21 -17.76
C ARG A 74 -14.32 -3.96 -18.04
N LYS A 75 -13.84 -2.72 -17.86
CA LYS A 75 -12.43 -2.36 -18.09
C LYS A 75 -11.50 -3.15 -17.15
N ALA A 76 -11.85 -3.26 -15.87
CA ALA A 76 -11.09 -4.00 -14.86
C ALA A 76 -11.03 -5.50 -15.17
N SER A 77 -12.10 -6.09 -15.68
CA SER A 77 -12.17 -7.50 -16.09
C SER A 77 -11.32 -7.80 -17.33
N THR A 78 -11.13 -6.83 -18.24
CA THR A 78 -10.35 -7.01 -19.47
C THR A 78 -8.87 -6.61 -19.35
N ALA A 79 -8.47 -6.01 -18.23
CA ALA A 79 -7.09 -5.55 -18.06
C ALA A 79 -6.13 -6.73 -17.87
N ASP A 80 -4.91 -6.63 -18.43
CA ASP A 80 -3.81 -7.61 -18.27
C ASP A 80 -3.45 -7.93 -16.81
N SER A 81 -3.97 -7.14 -15.87
CA SER A 81 -3.94 -7.44 -14.45
C SER A 81 -5.20 -6.95 -13.76
N LYS A 82 -5.72 -7.79 -12.89
CA LYS A 82 -6.92 -7.49 -12.11
C LYS A 82 -6.63 -6.40 -11.08
N VAL A 83 -7.50 -5.40 -11.04
CA VAL A 83 -7.45 -4.24 -10.14
C VAL A 83 -8.52 -4.44 -9.07
N ASN A 84 -8.20 -4.11 -7.82
CA ASN A 84 -9.19 -4.13 -6.74
C ASN A 84 -10.14 -2.94 -6.91
N ILE A 85 -11.40 -3.21 -7.26
CA ILE A 85 -12.46 -2.22 -7.44
C ILE A 85 -13.53 -2.28 -6.34
N LEU A 86 -13.29 -3.00 -5.23
CA LEU A 86 -14.27 -3.13 -4.15
C LEU A 86 -14.57 -1.76 -3.49
N VAL A 87 -13.56 -0.88 -3.40
CA VAL A 87 -13.74 0.49 -2.90
C VAL A 87 -14.68 1.30 -3.79
N SER A 88 -14.64 1.06 -5.10
CA SER A 88 -15.54 1.70 -6.07
C SER A 88 -16.98 1.26 -5.86
N PHE A 89 -17.21 -0.01 -5.48
CA PHE A 89 -18.55 -0.52 -5.18
C PHE A 89 -19.14 0.15 -3.94
N GLU A 90 -18.34 0.32 -2.88
CA GLU A 90 -18.76 1.04 -1.68
C GLU A 90 -19.15 2.50 -2.00
N LYS A 91 -18.35 3.20 -2.83
CA LYS A 91 -18.68 4.56 -3.30
C LYS A 91 -20.01 4.61 -4.04
N LEU A 92 -20.29 3.64 -4.91
CA LEU A 92 -21.57 3.54 -5.60
C LEU A 92 -22.73 3.32 -4.62
N GLU A 93 -22.58 2.41 -3.67
CA GLU A 93 -23.62 2.12 -2.68
C GLU A 93 -23.94 3.35 -1.80
N VAL A 94 -22.90 4.10 -1.40
CA VAL A 94 -23.06 5.36 -0.67
C VAL A 94 -23.79 6.41 -1.52
N PHE A 95 -23.43 6.54 -2.80
CA PHE A 95 -24.10 7.44 -3.73
C PHE A 95 -25.57 7.06 -3.92
N ALA A 96 -25.86 5.79 -4.17
CA ALA A 96 -27.21 5.26 -4.33
C ALA A 96 -28.06 5.44 -3.06
N MET A 97 -27.46 5.31 -1.88
CA MET A 97 -28.13 5.56 -0.61
C MET A 97 -28.51 7.04 -0.45
N ASN A 98 -27.61 7.96 -0.82
CA ASN A 98 -27.91 9.38 -0.81
C ASN A 98 -29.05 9.72 -1.79
N TYR A 99 -29.00 9.18 -3.01
CA TYR A 99 -30.07 9.30 -4.01
C TYR A 99 -31.41 8.78 -3.47
N ALA A 100 -31.43 7.60 -2.83
CA ALA A 100 -32.63 7.02 -2.23
C ALA A 100 -33.31 7.98 -1.25
N SER A 101 -32.52 8.63 -0.40
CA SER A 101 -33.01 9.55 0.61
C SER A 101 -33.65 10.83 0.04
N LEU A 102 -33.24 11.23 -1.17
CA LEU A 102 -33.73 12.42 -1.85
C LEU A 102 -34.98 12.14 -2.70
N HIS A 103 -35.02 11.01 -3.41
CA HIS A 103 -36.07 10.71 -4.39
C HIS A 103 -37.18 9.81 -3.86
N LEU A 104 -36.87 8.86 -2.97
CA LEU A 104 -37.83 7.87 -2.47
C LEU A 104 -38.55 8.34 -1.19
N THR A 105 -39.11 9.54 -1.21
CA THR A 105 -39.75 10.13 -0.02
C THR A 105 -41.21 9.69 0.16
N PRO A 106 -41.78 9.80 1.38
CA PRO A 106 -43.19 9.45 1.64
C PRO A 106 -44.22 10.26 0.85
N GLN A 107 -43.84 11.45 0.34
CA GLN A 107 -44.74 12.37 -0.37
C GLN A 107 -44.94 12.01 -1.85
N ASN A 108 -43.97 11.35 -2.49
CA ASN A 108 -43.99 11.01 -3.92
C ASN A 108 -44.70 9.67 -4.21
N GLY A 109 -45.79 9.39 -3.51
CA GLY A 109 -46.44 8.08 -3.46
C GLY A 109 -46.71 7.42 -4.83
N SER A 110 -45.82 6.51 -5.25
CA SER A 110 -46.13 5.27 -5.97
C SER A 110 -44.88 4.40 -6.18
N GLU A 111 -43.72 4.97 -6.51
CA GLU A 111 -42.46 4.22 -6.71
C GLU A 111 -41.74 4.03 -5.37
N ARG A 112 -41.78 2.79 -4.86
CA ARG A 112 -41.10 2.37 -3.63
C ARG A 112 -39.75 1.69 -3.88
N GLU A 113 -39.47 1.39 -5.14
CA GLU A 113 -38.30 0.66 -5.59
C GLU A 113 -37.93 1.13 -7.01
N ILE A 114 -36.64 1.41 -7.22
CA ILE A 114 -36.02 1.70 -8.50
C ILE A 114 -35.00 0.61 -8.76
N SER A 115 -35.23 -0.19 -9.79
CA SER A 115 -34.29 -1.22 -10.24
C SER A 115 -33.63 -0.77 -11.55
N ILE A 116 -32.30 -0.77 -11.57
CA ILE A 116 -31.49 -0.43 -12.74
C ILE A 116 -30.61 -1.64 -13.07
N GLU A 117 -30.60 -2.01 -14.35
CA GLU A 117 -29.76 -3.08 -14.87
C GLU A 117 -28.78 -2.56 -15.92
N GLN A 118 -27.55 -3.06 -15.83
CA GLN A 118 -26.50 -2.91 -16.81
C GLN A 118 -25.81 -4.26 -16.96
N LYS A 119 -25.11 -4.47 -18.09
CA LYS A 119 -24.50 -5.77 -18.47
C LYS A 119 -23.60 -6.41 -17.41
N GLU A 120 -22.96 -5.63 -16.54
CA GLU A 120 -22.06 -6.11 -15.49
C GLU A 120 -22.53 -5.86 -14.06
N LEU A 121 -23.68 -5.20 -13.88
CA LEU A 121 -24.18 -4.71 -12.59
C LEU A 121 -25.71 -4.59 -12.59
N GLY A 122 -26.37 -5.23 -11.63
CA GLY A 122 -27.78 -4.96 -11.30
C GLY A 122 -27.88 -4.28 -9.95
N MET A 123 -28.69 -3.21 -9.84
CA MET A 123 -28.90 -2.49 -8.59
C MET A 123 -30.38 -2.25 -8.35
N SER A 124 -30.83 -2.43 -7.11
CA SER A 124 -32.16 -2.02 -6.66
C SER A 124 -32.03 -1.08 -5.45
N VAL A 125 -32.76 0.02 -5.51
CA VAL A 125 -32.81 1.06 -4.48
C VAL A 125 -34.27 1.20 -4.05
N MET A 126 -34.55 0.99 -2.77
CA MET A 126 -35.92 0.95 -2.27
C MET A 126 -36.08 1.64 -0.91
N ARG A 127 -37.29 2.14 -0.66
CA ARG A 127 -37.72 2.56 0.67
C ARG A 127 -38.68 1.52 1.23
N VAL A 128 -38.32 0.95 2.37
CA VAL A 128 -39.14 0.00 3.13
C VAL A 128 -39.74 0.73 4.32
N SER A 129 -41.07 0.73 4.41
CA SER A 129 -41.79 1.44 5.47
C SER A 129 -42.01 0.57 6.70
N ALA A 130 -42.20 1.21 7.85
CA ALA A 130 -42.47 0.54 9.13
C ALA A 130 -43.68 -0.41 9.11
N ASP A 131 -44.68 -0.12 8.26
CA ASP A 131 -45.91 -0.92 8.14
C ASP A 131 -45.73 -2.17 7.26
N HIS A 132 -44.53 -2.37 6.69
CA HIS A 132 -44.26 -3.44 5.75
C HIS A 132 -44.01 -4.76 6.49
N LYS A 133 -44.94 -5.73 6.32
CA LYS A 133 -44.90 -7.03 7.02
C LYS A 133 -44.10 -8.12 6.27
N SER A 134 -43.59 -7.84 5.09
CA SER A 134 -42.76 -8.75 4.30
C SER A 134 -41.29 -8.32 4.36
N GLY A 135 -40.38 -9.31 4.46
CA GLY A 135 -38.95 -9.06 4.31
C GLY A 135 -38.57 -8.64 2.89
N VAL A 136 -37.34 -8.18 2.73
CA VAL A 136 -36.77 -7.82 1.42
C VAL A 136 -35.94 -8.99 0.91
N VAL A 137 -36.18 -9.42 -0.33
CA VAL A 137 -35.39 -10.46 -0.99
C VAL A 137 -34.72 -9.84 -2.21
N PHE A 138 -33.41 -10.05 -2.36
CA PHE A 138 -32.66 -9.57 -3.51
C PHE A 138 -31.64 -10.61 -4.01
N PRO A 139 -31.56 -10.87 -5.33
CA PRO A 139 -32.53 -10.49 -6.36
C PRO A 139 -33.88 -11.22 -6.16
N SER A 140 -35.01 -10.55 -6.40
CA SER A 140 -36.35 -11.13 -6.30
C SER A 140 -36.93 -11.44 -7.69
N HIS A 141 -37.83 -12.43 -7.78
CA HIS A 141 -38.62 -12.71 -8.98
C HIS A 141 -39.53 -11.55 -9.41
N ALA A 142 -39.80 -10.60 -8.52
CA ALA A 142 -40.55 -9.38 -8.82
C ALA A 142 -39.68 -8.28 -9.46
N ASN A 143 -38.36 -8.40 -9.40
CA ASN A 143 -37.46 -7.42 -9.98
C ASN A 143 -37.47 -7.65 -11.50
N THR A 144 -37.89 -6.65 -12.27
CA THR A 144 -37.99 -6.72 -13.73
C THR A 144 -36.60 -6.65 -14.38
N PHE A 145 -35.71 -7.58 -14.04
CA PHE A 145 -34.41 -7.70 -14.66
C PHE A 145 -34.54 -8.53 -15.95
N ASN A 146 -34.32 -7.89 -17.10
CA ASN A 146 -34.32 -8.56 -18.40
C ASN A 146 -32.96 -9.16 -18.75
N GLU A 147 -31.90 -8.72 -18.08
CA GLU A 147 -30.55 -9.21 -18.35
C GLU A 147 -30.35 -10.66 -17.89
N SER A 148 -29.94 -11.50 -18.85
CA SER A 148 -29.70 -12.93 -18.66
C SER A 148 -28.78 -13.25 -17.48
N PHE A 149 -27.76 -12.40 -17.23
CA PHE A 149 -26.84 -12.64 -16.14
C PHE A 149 -27.55 -12.57 -14.77
N ILE A 150 -28.53 -11.69 -14.57
CA ILE A 150 -29.25 -11.58 -13.30
C ILE A 150 -30.22 -12.74 -13.13
N GLN A 151 -30.92 -13.13 -14.20
CA GLN A 151 -31.88 -14.24 -14.19
C GLN A 151 -31.24 -15.61 -13.90
N GLU A 152 -29.97 -15.78 -14.27
CA GLU A 152 -29.20 -16.98 -13.94
C GLU A 152 -28.73 -17.02 -12.48
N GLU A 153 -28.83 -15.93 -11.73
CA GLU A 153 -28.45 -15.91 -10.31
C GLU A 153 -29.47 -16.69 -9.48
N LYS A 154 -28.98 -17.72 -8.78
CA LYS A 154 -29.79 -18.50 -7.84
C LYS A 154 -29.51 -18.13 -6.39
N GLY A 155 -28.46 -17.33 -6.14
CA GLY A 155 -28.17 -16.77 -4.83
C GLY A 155 -29.08 -15.59 -4.51
N ALA A 156 -29.38 -15.39 -3.22
CA ALA A 156 -30.21 -14.28 -2.76
C ALA A 156 -29.88 -13.90 -1.31
N ILE A 157 -30.05 -12.62 -0.99
CA ILE A 157 -30.05 -12.10 0.38
C ILE A 157 -31.49 -11.84 0.78
N THR A 158 -31.91 -12.39 1.92
CA THR A 158 -33.22 -12.15 2.53
C THR A 158 -33.06 -11.40 3.83
N LEU A 159 -33.54 -10.16 3.84
CA LEU A 159 -33.63 -9.30 5.03
C LEU A 159 -35.00 -9.51 5.68
N SER A 160 -35.02 -9.86 6.96
CA SER A 160 -36.26 -10.08 7.71
C SER A 160 -37.09 -8.80 7.86
N ALA A 161 -38.42 -8.96 7.92
CA ALA A 161 -39.36 -7.88 8.23
C ALA A 161 -39.06 -7.19 9.59
N SER A 162 -38.50 -7.93 10.56
CA SER A 162 -38.14 -7.38 11.89
C SER A 162 -37.13 -6.24 11.82
N MET A 163 -36.36 -6.15 10.73
CA MET A 163 -35.38 -5.07 10.52
C MET A 163 -36.04 -3.73 10.21
N PHE A 164 -37.29 -3.73 9.76
CA PHE A 164 -38.01 -2.56 9.26
C PHE A 164 -39.04 -2.06 10.26
N ASN A 165 -38.65 -1.93 11.54
CA ASN A 165 -39.47 -1.30 12.59
C ASN A 165 -39.66 0.22 12.44
N GLN A 166 -38.92 0.83 11.51
CA GLN A 166 -38.99 2.23 11.11
C GLN A 166 -38.78 2.30 9.60
N ASP A 167 -39.08 3.44 8.99
CA ASP A 167 -38.76 3.68 7.59
C ASP A 167 -37.24 3.58 7.36
N ARG A 168 -36.82 2.68 6.46
CA ARG A 168 -35.42 2.48 6.08
C ARG A 168 -35.26 2.47 4.57
N TYR A 169 -34.08 2.88 4.13
CA TYR A 169 -33.63 2.75 2.75
C TYR A 169 -32.75 1.50 2.63
N VAL A 170 -32.99 0.74 1.58
CA VAL A 170 -32.24 -0.46 1.25
C VAL A 170 -31.67 -0.29 -0.15
N VAL A 171 -30.36 -0.45 -0.27
CA VAL A 171 -29.65 -0.47 -1.55
C VAL A 171 -29.06 -1.87 -1.69
N CYS A 172 -29.47 -2.60 -2.70
CA CYS A 172 -28.90 -3.90 -3.02
C CYS A 172 -28.26 -3.89 -4.41
N ALA A 173 -27.13 -4.57 -4.54
CA ALA A 173 -26.37 -4.65 -5.78
C ALA A 173 -25.88 -6.08 -6.04
N LEU A 174 -25.96 -6.48 -7.30
CA LEU A 174 -25.42 -7.72 -7.83
C LEU A 174 -24.30 -7.38 -8.81
N TYR A 175 -23.07 -7.69 -8.43
CA TYR A 175 -21.90 -7.51 -9.28
C TYR A 175 -21.46 -8.84 -9.92
N LYS A 176 -20.68 -8.71 -11.00
CA LYS A 176 -20.04 -9.85 -11.68
C LYS A 176 -19.16 -10.69 -10.74
N ASN A 177 -18.77 -11.87 -11.22
CA ASN A 177 -18.00 -12.87 -10.48
C ASN A 177 -16.78 -12.27 -9.76
N ALA A 178 -16.67 -12.53 -8.45
CA ALA A 178 -15.55 -12.07 -7.64
C ALA A 178 -14.19 -12.55 -8.19
N ALA A 179 -14.16 -13.69 -8.88
CA ALA A 179 -12.93 -14.21 -9.50
C ALA A 179 -12.33 -13.25 -10.54
N ASP A 180 -13.16 -12.50 -11.25
CA ASP A 180 -12.73 -11.58 -12.31
C ASP A 180 -12.13 -10.30 -11.72
N LEU A 181 -12.43 -10.01 -10.45
CA LEU A 181 -12.07 -8.78 -9.75
C LEU A 181 -10.91 -8.96 -8.77
N MET A 182 -10.56 -10.20 -8.43
CA MET A 182 -9.50 -10.50 -7.46
C MET A 182 -8.14 -10.75 -8.13
N PRO A 183 -7.03 -10.15 -7.65
CA PRO A 183 -5.69 -10.38 -8.20
C PRO A 183 -5.29 -11.86 -8.19
N GLU A 184 -4.49 -12.26 -9.17
CA GLU A 184 -4.02 -13.65 -9.27
C GLU A 184 -3.27 -14.05 -8.00
N GLY A 185 -3.68 -15.16 -7.38
CA GLY A 185 -3.10 -15.66 -6.12
C GLY A 185 -3.91 -15.32 -4.86
N ALA A 186 -4.81 -14.34 -4.87
CA ALA A 186 -5.66 -13.99 -3.73
C ALA A 186 -6.64 -15.10 -3.32
N ASN A 187 -6.92 -16.03 -4.23
CA ASN A 187 -7.84 -17.14 -3.99
C ASN A 187 -7.21 -18.31 -3.23
N ASN A 188 -5.94 -18.24 -2.80
CA ASN A 188 -5.24 -19.36 -2.17
C ASN A 188 -5.51 -19.42 -0.66
N VAL A 189 -6.64 -20.01 -0.27
CA VAL A 189 -7.08 -20.05 1.13
C VAL A 189 -6.19 -20.94 2.01
N ASN A 190 -5.34 -21.82 1.43
CA ASN A 190 -4.63 -22.82 2.24
C ASN A 190 -3.22 -23.24 1.75
N ASN A 191 -2.52 -22.46 0.91
CA ASN A 191 -1.17 -22.73 0.38
C ASN A 191 -0.91 -24.12 -0.26
N ARG A 192 -1.89 -25.04 -0.25
CA ARG A 192 -1.77 -26.45 -0.64
C ARG A 192 -2.78 -26.87 -1.70
N LYS A 193 -3.83 -26.07 -1.97
CA LYS A 193 -4.82 -26.36 -3.00
C LYS A 193 -5.24 -25.08 -3.72
N LYS A 194 -5.27 -25.15 -5.06
CA LYS A 194 -5.76 -24.07 -5.94
C LYS A 194 -7.26 -23.91 -5.74
N SER A 195 -7.69 -23.11 -4.77
CA SER A 195 -9.08 -22.68 -4.61
C SER A 195 -9.40 -21.58 -5.61
N THR A 196 -10.59 -21.64 -6.22
CA THR A 196 -11.09 -20.58 -7.12
C THR A 196 -12.44 -20.14 -6.60
N ILE A 197 -12.55 -18.88 -6.19
CA ILE A 197 -13.82 -18.24 -5.87
C ILE A 197 -14.57 -18.11 -7.19
N ARG A 198 -15.80 -18.62 -7.27
CA ARG A 198 -16.65 -18.57 -8.47
C ARG A 198 -18.08 -18.18 -8.11
N THR A 199 -18.19 -17.28 -7.14
CA THR A 199 -19.46 -16.73 -6.66
C THR A 199 -19.58 -15.29 -7.17
N ARG A 200 -20.80 -14.89 -7.50
CA ARG A 200 -21.11 -13.49 -7.75
C ARG A 200 -21.11 -12.73 -6.42
N ILE A 201 -21.00 -11.41 -6.50
CA ILE A 201 -21.01 -10.55 -5.31
C ILE A 201 -22.42 -10.00 -5.18
N ILE A 202 -23.09 -10.35 -4.08
CA ILE A 202 -24.38 -9.77 -3.71
C ILE A 202 -24.13 -8.91 -2.48
N SER A 203 -24.56 -7.66 -2.55
CA SER A 203 -24.46 -6.68 -1.47
C SER A 203 -25.84 -6.11 -1.17
N CYS A 204 -26.14 -5.87 0.10
CA CYS A 204 -27.32 -5.14 0.54
C CYS A 204 -26.96 -4.28 1.74
N THR A 205 -27.14 -2.97 1.58
CA THR A 205 -26.84 -1.96 2.60
C THR A 205 -28.16 -1.35 3.08
N VAL A 206 -28.33 -1.29 4.40
CA VAL A 206 -29.55 -0.78 5.06
C VAL A 206 -29.20 0.45 5.88
N LYS A 207 -29.92 1.56 5.65
CA LYS A 207 -29.81 2.80 6.45
C LYS A 207 -31.18 3.32 6.88
N PRO A 208 -31.35 3.84 8.11
CA PRO A 208 -30.38 3.85 9.22
C PRO A 208 -29.93 2.43 9.62
N GLU A 209 -28.84 2.31 10.36
CA GLU A 209 -28.30 0.99 10.78
C GLU A 209 -29.22 0.30 11.78
N VAL A 210 -29.27 -1.03 11.73
CA VAL A 210 -29.97 -1.84 12.73
C VAL A 210 -29.07 -1.95 13.95
N ARG A 211 -29.54 -1.50 15.12
CA ARG A 211 -28.80 -1.58 16.39
C ARG A 211 -29.35 -2.73 17.21
N GLY A 212 -28.45 -3.50 17.84
CA GLY A 212 -28.80 -4.64 18.68
C GLY A 212 -28.73 -5.97 17.93
N ASN A 213 -29.35 -7.00 18.51
CA ASN A 213 -29.41 -8.32 17.89
C ASN A 213 -30.57 -8.38 16.91
N PHE A 214 -30.39 -9.13 15.82
CA PHE A 214 -31.49 -9.46 14.92
C PHE A 214 -32.47 -10.41 15.63
N GLU A 215 -33.76 -10.09 15.60
CA GLU A 215 -34.82 -10.95 16.14
C GLU A 215 -35.05 -12.18 15.26
N GLU A 216 -34.81 -12.03 13.96
CA GLU A 216 -34.88 -13.09 12.95
C GLU A 216 -33.61 -13.12 12.10
N ASP A 217 -33.28 -14.29 11.55
CA ASP A 217 -32.06 -14.50 10.79
C ASP A 217 -32.06 -13.76 9.44
N VAL A 218 -30.90 -13.18 9.08
CA VAL A 218 -30.60 -12.81 7.68
C VAL A 218 -30.20 -14.09 6.95
N VAL A 219 -30.91 -14.42 5.88
CA VAL A 219 -30.60 -15.61 5.08
C VAL A 219 -29.82 -15.20 3.85
N ILE A 220 -28.60 -15.72 3.71
CA ILE A 220 -27.76 -15.54 2.53
C ILE A 220 -27.65 -16.89 1.81
N ASN A 221 -28.35 -17.01 0.68
CA ASN A 221 -28.25 -18.16 -0.20
C ASN A 221 -27.15 -17.90 -1.23
N LEU A 222 -26.15 -18.77 -1.27
CA LEU A 222 -25.07 -18.73 -2.24
C LEU A 222 -25.14 -19.95 -3.13
N THR A 223 -24.87 -19.77 -4.42
CA THR A 223 -24.84 -20.88 -5.36
C THR A 223 -23.45 -21.10 -5.95
N ASN A 224 -23.10 -22.38 -6.12
CA ASN A 224 -21.88 -22.78 -6.78
C ASN A 224 -22.20 -23.02 -8.25
N THR A 225 -21.66 -22.17 -9.13
CA THR A 225 -21.93 -22.14 -10.57
C THR A 225 -21.28 -23.27 -11.38
N LYS A 226 -20.83 -24.35 -10.74
CA LYS A 226 -20.18 -25.48 -11.43
C LYS A 226 -21.18 -26.63 -11.64
N ASP A 227 -21.57 -26.86 -12.90
CA ASP A 227 -22.43 -27.99 -13.30
C ASP A 227 -21.75 -29.37 -13.15
N ASN A 228 -20.41 -29.42 -13.02
CA ASN A 228 -19.68 -30.67 -12.82
C ASN A 228 -19.16 -30.78 -11.37
N LEU A 229 -19.91 -31.54 -10.56
CA LEU A 229 -19.68 -32.04 -9.19
C LEU A 229 -18.30 -32.70 -8.97
N THR A 230 -17.22 -31.95 -9.19
CA THR A 230 -15.85 -32.34 -8.82
C THR A 230 -15.37 -31.62 -7.56
N ALA A 231 -16.23 -30.77 -6.98
CA ALA A 231 -15.98 -30.19 -5.66
C ALA A 231 -16.37 -31.23 -4.60
N THR A 232 -15.37 -31.92 -4.07
CA THR A 232 -15.53 -32.95 -3.03
C THR A 232 -15.96 -32.37 -1.67
N GLN A 233 -15.93 -31.04 -1.50
CA GLN A 233 -16.35 -30.35 -0.28
C GLN A 233 -16.62 -28.87 -0.57
N THR A 234 -17.79 -28.35 -0.17
CA THR A 234 -18.07 -26.91 -0.09
C THR A 234 -17.75 -26.41 1.32
N SER A 235 -17.19 -25.21 1.44
CA SER A 235 -16.89 -24.62 2.74
C SER A 235 -17.18 -23.13 2.69
N CYS A 236 -18.00 -22.66 3.63
CA CYS A 236 -18.20 -21.23 3.85
C CYS A 236 -17.01 -20.72 4.67
N VAL A 237 -16.40 -19.62 4.22
CA VAL A 237 -15.30 -18.97 4.93
C VAL A 237 -15.75 -17.55 5.23
N PHE A 238 -15.71 -17.16 6.51
CA PHE A 238 -15.92 -15.78 6.91
C PHE A 238 -14.61 -15.02 6.76
N TRP A 239 -14.65 -13.93 5.98
CA TRP A 239 -13.50 -13.09 5.75
C TRP A 239 -13.70 -11.82 6.56
N ASN A 240 -12.79 -11.56 7.50
CA ASN A 240 -12.68 -10.24 8.10
C ASN A 240 -11.68 -9.45 7.26
N PHE A 241 -12.17 -8.54 6.42
CA PHE A 241 -11.31 -7.61 5.68
C PHE A 241 -11.67 -6.19 6.08
N SER A 242 -10.65 -5.38 6.36
CA SER A 242 -10.80 -3.94 6.48
C SER A 242 -10.45 -3.32 5.12
N ILE A 243 -11.38 -2.57 4.54
CA ILE A 243 -11.02 -1.61 3.49
C ILE A 243 -10.27 -0.49 4.20
N ARG A 244 -8.93 -0.58 4.24
CA ARG A 244 -8.12 0.56 4.66
C ARG A 244 -8.25 1.60 3.56
N TYR A 245 -9.06 2.61 3.82
CA TYR A 245 -8.86 3.93 3.26
C TYR A 245 -7.49 4.39 3.77
N GLU A 246 -6.40 3.98 3.10
CA GLU A 246 -5.18 4.76 3.17
C GLU A 246 -5.61 6.15 2.76
N GLY A 247 -5.65 7.07 3.74
CA GLY A 247 -6.24 8.40 3.56
C GLY A 247 -5.79 9.00 2.24
N LEU A 248 -6.70 9.73 1.59
CA LEU A 248 -6.61 10.42 0.28
C LEU A 248 -5.36 11.31 0.10
N ILE A 249 -4.17 10.79 0.32
CA ILE A 249 -2.97 11.21 -0.38
C ILE A 249 -3.21 10.63 -1.76
N SER A 250 -3.70 11.46 -2.67
CA SER A 250 -3.88 11.11 -4.09
C SER A 250 -2.68 10.28 -4.53
N ASP A 251 -2.95 9.19 -5.25
CA ASP A 251 -1.88 8.27 -5.63
C ASP A 251 -0.81 8.98 -6.48
N ASP A 252 -1.17 10.11 -7.12
CA ASP A 252 -0.22 11.05 -7.73
C ASP A 252 0.80 11.61 -6.73
N HIS A 253 0.40 11.94 -5.50
CA HIS A 253 1.32 12.39 -4.44
C HIS A 253 2.24 11.27 -3.95
N LYS A 254 1.72 10.04 -3.76
CA LYS A 254 2.57 8.88 -3.38
C LYS A 254 3.58 8.57 -4.49
N PHE A 255 3.14 8.63 -5.74
CA PHE A 255 3.98 8.45 -6.91
C PHE A 255 5.01 9.58 -7.03
N ALA A 256 4.60 10.84 -6.88
CA ALA A 256 5.50 11.99 -6.93
C ALA A 256 6.57 11.91 -5.84
N LEU A 257 6.18 11.56 -4.61
CA LEU A 257 7.12 11.37 -3.51
C LEU A 257 8.12 10.26 -3.82
N THR A 258 7.65 9.13 -4.33
CA THR A 258 8.51 8.01 -4.76
C THR A 258 9.47 8.47 -5.86
N LEU A 259 8.98 9.15 -6.89
CA LEU A 259 9.79 9.64 -8.01
C LEU A 259 10.87 10.61 -7.54
N VAL A 260 10.51 11.61 -6.73
CA VAL A 260 11.46 12.59 -6.19
C VAL A 260 12.50 11.89 -5.30
N THR A 261 12.08 10.94 -4.47
CA THR A 261 13.00 10.18 -3.61
C THR A 261 14.00 9.38 -4.44
N TYR A 262 13.54 8.64 -5.45
CA TYR A 262 14.42 7.83 -6.29
C TYR A 262 15.37 8.67 -7.15
N ILE A 263 14.90 9.79 -7.72
CA ILE A 263 15.76 10.73 -8.46
C ILE A 263 16.80 11.36 -7.53
N GLY A 264 16.37 11.82 -6.35
CA GLY A 264 17.24 12.44 -5.36
C GLY A 264 18.32 11.48 -4.86
N LEU A 265 17.95 10.24 -4.53
CA LEU A 265 18.90 9.19 -4.13
C LEU A 265 19.87 8.83 -5.26
N SER A 266 19.40 8.75 -6.49
CA SER A 266 20.28 8.46 -7.64
C SER A 266 21.32 9.56 -7.84
N LEU A 267 20.89 10.83 -7.75
CA LEU A 267 21.79 11.98 -7.86
C LEU A 267 22.78 12.04 -6.69
N SER A 268 22.34 11.72 -5.47
CA SER A 268 23.19 11.62 -4.28
C SER A 268 24.26 10.55 -4.46
N LEU A 269 23.89 9.33 -4.89
CA LEU A 269 24.81 8.23 -5.15
C LEU A 269 25.88 8.60 -6.19
N ILE A 270 25.52 9.34 -7.24
CA ILE A 270 26.47 9.82 -8.24
C ILE A 270 27.49 10.77 -7.58
N GLY A 271 27.01 11.74 -6.80
CA GLY A 271 27.87 12.70 -6.09
C GLY A 271 28.82 12.03 -5.09
N GLU A 272 28.31 11.06 -4.33
CA GLU A 272 29.10 10.25 -3.39
C GLU A 272 30.16 9.42 -4.10
N THR A 273 29.80 8.81 -5.23
CA THR A 273 30.74 8.03 -6.06
C THR A 273 31.87 8.91 -6.60
N ILE A 274 31.54 10.12 -7.09
CA ILE A 274 32.53 11.10 -7.56
C ILE A 274 33.44 11.51 -6.38
N THR A 275 32.87 11.72 -5.20
CA THR A 275 33.63 12.08 -4.00
C THR A 275 34.62 10.97 -3.64
N ILE A 276 34.17 9.72 -3.56
CA ILE A 276 35.05 8.57 -3.31
C ILE A 276 36.18 8.53 -4.35
N LEU A 277 35.86 8.69 -5.64
CA LEU A 277 36.85 8.66 -6.71
C LEU A 277 37.90 9.76 -6.57
N VAL A 278 37.48 11.00 -6.28
CA VAL A 278 38.38 12.13 -6.05
C VAL A 278 39.32 11.85 -4.88
N TYR A 279 38.81 11.34 -3.76
CA TYR A 279 39.64 11.01 -2.60
C TYR A 279 40.65 9.88 -2.88
N LEU A 280 40.27 8.90 -3.70
CA LEU A 280 41.15 7.78 -4.07
C LEU A 280 42.24 8.17 -5.08
N VAL A 281 41.96 9.13 -5.98
CA VAL A 281 42.89 9.51 -7.07
C VAL A 281 43.75 10.71 -6.71
N LEU A 282 43.18 11.73 -6.06
CA LEU A 282 43.80 13.05 -5.88
C LEU A 282 44.30 13.30 -4.45
N MET A 283 43.78 12.59 -3.44
CA MET A 283 44.16 12.82 -2.05
C MET A 283 45.10 11.74 -1.50
N ASN A 284 45.99 12.16 -0.60
CA ASN A 284 46.87 11.25 0.10
C ASN A 284 46.07 10.46 1.15
N LEU A 285 45.78 9.20 0.84
CA LEU A 285 45.02 8.28 1.69
C LEU A 285 45.63 8.10 3.09
N LYS A 286 46.91 8.45 3.31
CA LYS A 286 47.53 8.38 4.65
C LYS A 286 47.02 9.43 5.64
N SER A 287 46.27 10.44 5.18
CA SER A 287 45.68 11.45 6.06
C SER A 287 44.50 10.86 6.85
N SER A 288 44.54 10.94 8.17
CA SER A 288 43.46 10.51 9.07
C SER A 288 42.10 11.14 8.73
N GLN A 289 42.11 12.37 8.20
CA GLN A 289 40.91 13.08 7.78
C GLN A 289 40.28 12.53 6.49
N SER A 290 41.11 12.06 5.54
CA SER A 290 40.63 11.45 4.30
C SER A 290 39.94 10.11 4.58
N HIS A 291 40.44 9.34 5.55
CA HIS A 291 39.79 8.10 5.99
C HIS A 291 38.42 8.34 6.65
N ILE A 292 38.29 9.37 7.50
CA ILE A 292 37.01 9.72 8.15
C ILE A 292 35.94 10.03 7.10
N ARG A 293 36.29 10.90 6.13
CA ARG A 293 35.36 11.28 5.04
C ARG A 293 34.98 10.09 4.16
N LEU A 294 35.93 9.20 3.86
CA LEU A 294 35.63 7.98 3.11
C LEU A 294 34.69 7.05 3.88
N ASN A 295 34.90 6.83 5.18
CA ASN A 295 34.00 5.99 5.99
C ASN A 295 32.58 6.59 6.07
N LEU A 296 32.47 7.91 6.22
CA LEU A 296 31.19 8.62 6.20
C LEU A 296 30.43 8.37 4.89
N VAL A 297 31.08 8.64 3.76
CA VAL A 297 30.45 8.51 2.44
C VAL A 297 30.12 7.05 2.14
N MET A 298 30.98 6.10 2.52
CA MET A 298 30.71 4.66 2.35
C MET A 298 29.47 4.20 3.14
N CYS A 299 29.26 4.69 4.36
CA CYS A 299 28.06 4.37 5.14
C CYS A 299 26.79 4.90 4.47
N LEU A 300 26.84 6.11 3.90
CA LEU A 300 25.73 6.70 3.17
C LEU A 300 25.39 5.91 1.89
N VAL A 301 26.41 5.53 1.10
CA VAL A 301 26.21 4.70 -0.10
C VAL A 301 25.52 3.38 0.26
N ILE A 302 26.00 2.69 1.30
CA ILE A 302 25.41 1.42 1.74
C ILE A 302 23.95 1.63 2.18
N ALA A 303 23.67 2.63 3.02
CA ALA A 303 22.32 2.92 3.47
C ALA A 303 21.36 3.20 2.29
N GLN A 304 21.81 4.00 1.30
CA GLN A 304 21.01 4.37 0.13
C GLN A 304 20.75 3.18 -0.80
N LEU A 305 21.76 2.32 -1.02
CA LEU A 305 21.60 1.09 -1.81
C LEU A 305 20.62 0.11 -1.15
N VAL A 306 20.72 -0.07 0.17
CA VAL A 306 19.79 -0.93 0.92
C VAL A 306 18.38 -0.35 0.90
N PHE A 307 18.23 0.98 1.02
CA PHE A 307 16.94 1.66 0.89
C PHE A 307 16.31 1.41 -0.50
N MET A 308 17.04 1.67 -1.58
CA MET A 308 16.51 1.53 -2.94
C MET A 308 16.11 0.09 -3.29
N THR A 309 16.86 -0.90 -2.79
CA THR A 309 16.66 -2.33 -3.14
C THR A 309 15.75 -3.08 -2.17
N GLY A 310 15.70 -2.67 -0.90
CA GLY A 310 15.09 -3.43 0.19
C GLY A 310 13.75 -2.89 0.69
N ILE A 311 13.40 -1.62 0.45
CA ILE A 311 12.22 -1.01 1.09
C ILE A 311 10.87 -1.65 0.70
N GLN A 312 10.81 -2.26 -0.49
CA GLN A 312 9.62 -2.92 -1.04
C GLN A 312 9.54 -4.43 -0.73
N ALA A 313 10.51 -5.00 0.00
CA ALA A 313 10.58 -6.43 0.28
C ALA A 313 9.69 -6.87 1.47
N THR A 314 8.39 -6.59 1.41
CA THR A 314 7.44 -6.84 2.53
C THR A 314 6.99 -8.30 2.66
N GLN A 315 7.23 -9.16 1.66
CA GLN A 315 6.74 -10.54 1.65
C GLN A 315 7.36 -11.43 2.74
N MET A 316 8.56 -11.11 3.20
CA MET A 316 9.29 -11.88 4.21
C MET A 316 9.61 -10.96 5.39
N LYS A 317 8.80 -11.04 6.46
CA LYS A 317 8.89 -10.15 7.64
C LYS A 317 10.30 -10.09 8.24
N THR A 318 10.99 -11.24 8.35
CA THR A 318 12.37 -11.30 8.86
C THR A 318 13.37 -10.54 7.98
N LEU A 319 13.27 -10.65 6.65
CA LEU A 319 14.14 -9.92 5.72
C LEU A 319 13.86 -8.42 5.78
N CYS A 320 12.59 -8.05 5.88
CA CYS A 320 12.12 -6.69 6.02
C CYS A 320 12.69 -6.04 7.31
N ALA A 321 12.69 -6.79 8.42
CA ALA A 321 13.27 -6.35 9.69
C ALA A 321 14.78 -6.11 9.58
N ILE A 322 15.51 -7.05 8.96
CA ILE A 322 16.95 -6.93 8.74
C ILE A 322 17.26 -5.69 7.89
N VAL A 323 16.51 -5.46 6.82
CA VAL A 323 16.65 -4.26 5.97
C VAL A 323 16.43 -2.99 6.79
N ALA A 324 15.34 -2.91 7.56
CA ALA A 324 15.02 -1.73 8.37
C ALA A 324 16.11 -1.44 9.41
N ILE A 325 16.57 -2.47 10.15
CA ILE A 325 17.65 -2.35 11.13
C ILE A 325 18.95 -1.88 10.46
N THR A 326 19.29 -2.49 9.32
CA THR A 326 20.51 -2.18 8.57
C THR A 326 20.53 -0.73 8.11
N ILE A 327 19.44 -0.24 7.52
CA ILE A 327 19.33 1.15 7.05
C ILE A 327 19.50 2.13 8.22
N ASN A 328 18.77 1.91 9.32
CA ASN A 328 18.83 2.79 10.50
C ASN A 328 20.23 2.80 11.16
N TYR A 329 20.88 1.63 11.25
CA TYR A 329 22.23 1.51 11.79
C TYR A 329 23.24 2.30 10.93
N PHE A 330 23.26 2.12 9.61
CA PHE A 330 24.20 2.84 8.75
C PHE A 330 23.97 4.35 8.74
N TYR A 331 22.72 4.82 8.84
CA TYR A 331 22.46 6.25 9.01
C TYR A 331 22.99 6.79 10.34
N LEU A 332 22.80 6.08 11.46
CA LEU A 332 23.36 6.50 12.75
C LEU A 332 24.89 6.53 12.73
N VAL A 333 25.53 5.55 12.10
CA VAL A 333 26.99 5.54 11.90
C VAL A 333 27.44 6.72 11.05
N ALA A 334 26.71 7.06 9.98
CA ALA A 334 27.02 8.22 9.16
C ALA A 334 26.91 9.54 9.96
N PHE A 335 25.87 9.70 10.79
CA PHE A 335 25.76 10.84 11.70
C PHE A 335 26.91 10.92 12.72
N ALA A 336 27.30 9.79 13.31
CA ALA A 336 28.42 9.75 14.25
C ALA A 336 29.76 10.11 13.59
N TRP A 337 29.97 9.69 12.33
CA TRP A 337 31.11 10.13 11.53
C TRP A 337 31.05 11.62 11.18
N MET A 338 29.87 12.17 10.92
CA MET A 338 29.68 13.60 10.64
C MET A 338 30.05 14.47 11.85
N VAL A 339 29.63 14.07 13.06
CA VAL A 339 30.03 14.73 14.30
C VAL A 339 31.54 14.65 14.49
N THR A 340 32.14 13.47 14.27
CA THR A 340 33.59 13.26 14.37
C THR A 340 34.36 14.16 13.39
N GLU A 341 33.88 14.29 12.15
CA GLU A 341 34.45 15.20 11.16
C GLU A 341 34.37 16.67 11.62
N GLY A 342 33.22 17.09 12.16
CA GLY A 342 33.01 18.42 12.72
C GLY A 342 33.96 18.74 13.88
N VAL A 343 34.13 17.80 14.82
CA VAL A 343 35.09 17.93 15.93
C VAL A 343 36.52 18.03 15.42
N MET A 344 36.90 17.21 14.44
CA MET A 344 38.23 17.29 13.83
C MET A 344 38.49 18.62 13.14
N LEU A 345 37.48 19.19 12.47
CA LEU A 345 37.57 20.52 11.85
C LEU A 345 37.74 21.60 12.93
N TYR A 346 36.94 21.56 13.98
CA TYR A 346 37.04 22.48 15.12
C TYR A 346 38.43 22.44 15.77
N LEU A 347 38.95 21.24 16.04
CA LEU A 347 40.28 21.07 16.62
C LEU A 347 41.37 21.63 15.73
N LYS A 348 41.33 21.40 14.41
CA LYS A 348 42.32 21.96 13.46
C LYS A 348 42.30 23.48 13.38
N VAL A 349 41.13 24.10 13.55
CA VAL A 349 40.96 25.56 13.44
C VAL A 349 41.35 26.27 14.73
N VAL A 350 40.91 25.76 15.88
CA VAL A 350 41.04 26.46 17.18
C VAL A 350 42.27 26.00 17.97
N LYS A 351 42.64 24.72 17.87
CA LYS A 351 43.79 24.15 18.59
C LYS A 351 44.93 23.93 17.60
N VAL A 352 45.98 24.77 17.69
CA VAL A 352 47.26 24.62 16.96
C VAL A 352 48.08 23.45 17.52
N PHE A 353 47.45 22.29 17.71
CA PHE A 353 48.11 21.09 18.19
C PHE A 353 48.29 20.11 17.04
N ASN A 354 49.48 19.55 16.94
CA ASN A 354 49.75 18.36 16.16
C ASN A 354 48.94 17.23 16.84
N VAL A 355 47.68 17.07 16.43
CA VAL A 355 46.71 16.14 17.03
C VAL A 355 47.13 14.71 16.70
N ASP A 356 48.15 14.20 17.38
CA ASP A 356 48.42 12.77 17.52
C ASP A 356 47.45 12.15 18.55
N THR A 357 46.23 12.70 18.61
CA THR A 357 45.16 12.18 19.47
C THR A 357 44.71 10.87 18.87
N SER A 358 44.76 9.82 19.69
CA SER A 358 44.46 8.43 19.35
C SER A 358 43.23 8.33 18.43
N THR A 359 43.47 8.21 17.12
CA THR A 359 42.43 8.05 16.09
C THR A 359 41.50 6.87 16.43
N LYS A 360 42.01 5.91 17.20
CA LYS A 360 41.26 4.76 17.72
C LYS A 360 40.04 5.15 18.57
N ILE A 361 40.11 6.23 19.36
CA ILE A 361 38.98 6.66 20.22
C ILE A 361 37.82 7.18 19.35
N PHE A 362 38.12 8.00 18.34
CA PHE A 362 37.11 8.50 17.41
C PHE A 362 36.44 7.38 16.62
N TYR A 363 37.22 6.37 16.17
CA TYR A 363 36.66 5.17 15.54
C TYR A 363 35.78 4.36 16.51
N ALA A 364 36.23 4.19 17.76
CA ALA A 364 35.45 3.47 18.76
C ALA A 364 34.13 4.18 19.08
N LEU A 365 34.12 5.51 19.13
CA LEU A 365 32.89 6.29 19.34
C LEU A 365 31.97 6.25 18.12
N ALA A 366 32.50 6.45 16.92
CA ALA A 366 31.71 6.52 15.69
C ALA A 366 31.00 5.20 15.35
N TRP A 367 31.61 4.05 15.68
CA TRP A 367 30.98 2.74 15.49
C TRP A 367 30.25 2.23 16.74
N GLY A 368 30.80 2.49 17.93
CA GLY A 368 30.29 1.96 19.19
C GLY A 368 28.98 2.59 19.63
N VAL A 369 28.83 3.92 19.54
CA VAL A 369 27.61 4.62 19.96
C VAL A 369 26.39 4.17 19.15
N PRO A 370 26.42 4.14 17.79
CA PRO A 370 25.31 3.62 16.99
C PRO A 370 24.97 2.15 17.33
N THR A 371 25.97 1.32 17.56
CA THR A 371 25.77 -0.10 17.92
C THR A 371 25.02 -0.22 19.24
N LEU A 372 25.40 0.56 20.24
CA LEU A 372 24.76 0.55 21.55
C LEU A 372 23.29 1.03 21.46
N VAL A 373 23.03 2.10 20.69
CA VAL A 373 21.68 2.63 20.46
C VAL A 373 20.79 1.58 19.80
N VAL A 374 21.24 0.97 18.69
CA VAL A 374 20.44 -0.05 17.98
C VAL A 374 20.25 -1.30 18.84
N ALA A 375 21.29 -1.77 19.53
CA ALA A 375 21.18 -2.97 20.38
C ALA A 375 20.21 -2.77 21.55
N SER A 376 20.29 -1.61 22.23
CA SER A 376 19.36 -1.27 23.31
C SER A 376 17.92 -1.11 22.82
N ALA A 377 17.72 -0.44 21.68
CA ALA A 377 16.40 -0.27 21.08
C ALA A 377 15.78 -1.63 20.69
N LEU A 378 16.56 -2.53 20.07
CA LEU A 378 16.11 -3.89 19.76
C LEU A 378 15.80 -4.70 21.01
N GLY A 379 16.65 -4.61 22.04
CA GLY A 379 16.42 -5.28 23.32
C GLY A 379 15.11 -4.86 23.97
N ILE A 380 14.84 -3.55 24.01
CA ILE A 380 13.59 -3.00 24.57
C ILE A 380 12.38 -3.47 23.75
N THR A 381 12.45 -3.44 22.42
CA THR A 381 11.36 -3.90 21.55
C THR A 381 11.05 -5.38 21.76
N VAL A 382 12.07 -6.24 21.87
CA VAL A 382 11.87 -7.68 22.12
C VAL A 382 11.26 -7.91 23.51
N ILE A 383 11.65 -7.15 24.52
CA ILE A 383 11.14 -7.29 25.90
C ILE A 383 9.67 -6.84 26.00
N LEU A 384 9.30 -5.72 25.35
CA LEU A 384 7.96 -5.13 25.47
C LEU A 384 6.94 -5.78 24.52
N ASP A 385 7.32 -6.01 23.26
CA ASP A 385 6.39 -6.44 22.20
C ASP A 385 6.53 -7.94 21.86
N GLY A 386 7.45 -8.66 22.52
CA GLY A 386 7.71 -10.10 22.37
C GLY A 386 8.34 -10.52 21.03
N SER A 387 8.19 -9.71 19.98
CA SER A 387 8.81 -9.89 18.67
C SER A 387 8.95 -8.55 17.95
N THR A 388 10.00 -8.41 17.14
CA THR A 388 10.21 -7.25 16.25
C THR A 388 9.16 -7.13 15.15
N ASP A 389 8.40 -8.20 14.87
CA ASP A 389 7.41 -8.23 13.79
C ASP A 389 6.18 -7.35 14.05
N ASN A 390 5.84 -7.10 15.33
CA ASN A 390 4.67 -6.30 15.73
C ASN A 390 4.93 -4.79 15.64
N SER A 391 6.21 -4.38 15.63
CA SER A 391 6.62 -2.97 15.65
C SER A 391 6.99 -2.44 14.25
N MET A 392 6.76 -3.22 13.20
CA MET A 392 7.01 -2.88 11.80
C MET A 392 5.77 -2.36 11.09
N ARG A 393 5.97 -1.61 10.00
CA ARG A 393 4.88 -1.18 9.12
C ARG A 393 4.51 -2.28 8.11
N ASP A 394 3.24 -2.33 7.72
CA ASP A 394 2.70 -3.36 6.81
C ASP A 394 3.01 -3.07 5.32
N ASP A 395 3.19 -1.80 4.96
CA ASP A 395 3.31 -1.26 3.60
C ASP A 395 4.76 -1.10 3.14
N VAL A 396 5.69 -0.82 4.06
CA VAL A 396 7.11 -0.61 3.77
C VAL A 396 8.00 -1.25 4.84
N CYS A 397 9.20 -1.67 4.45
CA CYS A 397 10.20 -2.20 5.39
C CYS A 397 10.84 -1.11 6.25
N TRP A 398 10.03 -0.58 7.16
CA TRP A 398 10.38 0.47 8.10
C TRP A 398 9.69 0.25 9.45
N PHE A 399 10.27 0.78 10.53
CA PHE A 399 9.69 0.71 11.86
C PHE A 399 8.48 1.65 12.01
N ALA A 400 7.43 1.20 12.70
CA ALA A 400 6.26 2.03 12.96
C ALA A 400 6.63 3.23 13.83
N PHE A 401 5.96 4.38 13.63
CA PHE A 401 6.20 5.58 14.45
C PHE A 401 5.86 5.39 15.94
N SER A 402 4.97 4.43 16.24
CA SER A 402 4.64 4.05 17.62
C SER A 402 5.72 3.20 18.29
N SER A 403 6.73 2.72 17.55
CA SER A 403 7.80 1.90 18.13
C SER A 403 8.79 2.77 18.90
N GLY A 404 9.26 2.27 20.05
CA GLY A 404 10.35 2.90 20.80
C GLY A 404 11.65 3.00 19.99
N PHE A 405 11.83 2.12 19.00
CA PHE A 405 12.98 2.13 18.10
C PHE A 405 13.08 3.43 17.26
N MET A 406 11.96 3.93 16.74
CA MET A 406 11.96 5.18 15.97
C MET A 406 12.37 6.38 16.83
N TRP A 407 11.90 6.43 18.07
CA TRP A 407 12.27 7.50 19.02
C TRP A 407 13.73 7.43 19.45
N ALA A 408 14.31 6.23 19.59
CA ALA A 408 15.74 6.07 19.86
C ALA A 408 16.60 6.60 18.71
N PHE A 409 16.19 6.35 17.46
CA PHE A 409 16.84 6.92 16.28
C PHE A 409 16.75 8.45 16.26
N VAL A 410 15.53 9.01 16.37
CA VAL A 410 15.30 10.46 16.34
C VAL A 410 16.03 11.16 17.49
N GLY A 411 15.98 10.61 18.70
CA GLY A 411 16.68 11.17 19.86
C GLY A 411 18.19 11.21 19.67
N SER A 412 18.79 10.18 19.06
CA SER A 412 20.22 10.13 18.77
C SER A 412 20.63 11.18 17.74
N VAL A 413 19.81 11.39 16.71
CA VAL A 413 20.07 12.42 15.69
C VAL A 413 19.95 13.82 16.29
N LEU A 414 18.93 14.08 17.10
CA LEU A 414 18.77 15.37 17.79
C LEU A 414 19.94 15.68 18.72
N LEU A 415 20.40 14.68 19.48
CA LEU A 415 21.57 14.82 20.33
C LEU A 415 22.85 15.10 19.54
N ALA A 416 22.99 14.52 18.34
CA ALA A 416 24.13 14.77 17.46
C ALA A 416 24.10 16.17 16.81
N CYS A 417 22.91 16.78 16.69
CA CYS A 417 22.74 18.12 16.13
C CYS A 417 22.85 19.27 17.15
N LEU A 418 22.70 18.96 18.45
CA LEU A 418 22.87 19.89 19.58
C LEU A 418 24.35 20.03 19.95
#